data_AF-A0A8H5CHB6-F1
#
_entry.id   AF-A0A8H5CHB6-F1
#
_cell.length_a   1.000
_cell.length_b   1.000
_cell.length_c   1.000
_cell.angle_alpha   90.00
_cell.angle_beta   90.00
_cell.angle_gamma   90.00
#
_symmetry.space_group_name_H-M   'P 1'
#
loop_
_entity.id
_entity.type
_entity.pdbx_description
1 polymer ?
#
loop_
_entity_poly.entity_id
_entity_poly.type
_entity_poly.pdbx_seq_one_letter_code
_entity_poly.pdbx_strand_id
1 'polypeptide(L)'
;MSSEMYPSSSERVVIDAAEKLMVETMARYDPSHDAYHVQRVRKTALALARALPTTPDLLVVEIAALLHDVLDKKYVSAAEASDPYSFFLPFFTSAAQNGGPDLVSDGRARLITRVIENVSWTTEKALRARGAWGAWHDECSELHCVQDADRLDAIGAFDLPSFLPSESNIIEVLLSPSCSMLRDRRRITHLPPSSPIHPDLTPYTAIHTNAPPTGILRCAAFSCVSNRPLHTPPADPRQPESALQHFHDKLVHIRGRLKTVPGRQMGEKRHQVVRSFICPPL
;
A
#
# COMPACT_ATOMS: atom_id res chain seq x y z
N MET A 1 -3.78 13.21 34.35
CA MET A 1 -4.78 12.68 33.40
C MET A 1 -4.12 11.54 32.67
N SER A 2 -4.50 10.31 33.02
CA SER A 2 -3.94 9.10 32.42
C SER A 2 -4.23 9.12 30.93
N SER A 3 -3.19 9.30 30.10
CA SER A 3 -3.26 8.98 28.68
C SER A 3 -3.56 7.49 28.60
N GLU A 4 -4.82 7.08 28.46
CA GLU A 4 -5.11 5.68 28.16
C GLU A 4 -4.32 5.30 26.91
N MET A 5 -3.46 4.30 27.07
CA MET A 5 -2.50 3.91 26.07
C MET A 5 -3.25 3.10 25.00
N TYR A 6 -3.50 3.71 23.84
CA TYR A 6 -4.17 3.04 22.74
C TYR A 6 -3.34 1.87 22.18
N PRO A 7 -3.95 0.71 21.87
CA PRO A 7 -5.36 0.38 22.10
C PRO A 7 -5.62 -0.24 23.47
N SER A 8 -6.84 -0.04 23.98
CA SER A 8 -7.36 -0.77 25.13
C SER A 8 -7.55 -2.27 24.83
N SER A 9 -7.80 -3.07 25.87
CA SER A 9 -8.04 -4.51 25.73
C SER A 9 -9.28 -4.83 24.90
N SER A 10 -10.36 -4.05 25.04
CA SER A 10 -11.57 -4.24 24.23
C SER A 10 -11.35 -3.81 22.78
N GLU A 11 -10.63 -2.72 22.54
CA GLU A 11 -10.25 -2.30 21.18
C GLU A 11 -9.37 -3.34 20.47
N ARG A 12 -8.49 -4.02 21.21
CA ARG A 12 -7.68 -5.11 20.66
C ARG A 12 -8.53 -6.22 20.05
N VAL A 13 -9.67 -6.57 20.66
CA VAL A 13 -10.58 -7.61 20.15
C VAL A 13 -11.04 -7.31 18.73
N VAL A 14 -11.48 -6.07 18.47
CA VAL A 14 -11.96 -5.69 17.13
C VAL A 14 -10.83 -5.51 16.14
N ILE A 15 -9.65 -5.05 16.58
CA ILE A 15 -8.45 -4.95 15.75
C ILE A 15 -7.99 -6.33 15.28
N ASP A 16 -7.90 -7.30 16.19
CA ASP A 16 -7.45 -8.66 15.86
C ASP A 16 -8.45 -9.36 14.94
N ALA A 17 -9.76 -9.12 15.14
CA ALA A 17 -10.81 -9.62 14.26
C ALA A 17 -10.72 -9.00 12.85
N ALA A 18 -10.47 -7.68 12.74
CA ALA A 18 -10.28 -7.01 11.46
C ALA A 18 -9.03 -7.50 10.72
N GLU A 19 -7.93 -7.70 11.45
CA GLU A 19 -6.69 -8.24 10.91
C GLU A 19 -6.88 -9.67 10.38
N LYS A 20 -7.59 -10.52 11.13
CA LYS A 20 -7.94 -11.87 10.67
C LYS A 20 -8.77 -11.83 9.38
N LEU A 21 -9.84 -11.02 9.35
CA LEU A 21 -10.70 -10.87 8.18
C LEU A 21 -9.91 -10.38 6.95
N MET A 22 -9.01 -9.42 7.16
CA MET A 22 -8.12 -8.90 6.13
C MET A 22 -7.20 -10.00 5.59
N VAL A 23 -6.51 -10.75 6.45
CA VAL A 23 -5.58 -11.81 6.03
C VAL A 23 -6.31 -12.90 5.24
N GLU A 24 -7.47 -13.36 5.72
CA GLU A 24 -8.29 -14.37 5.04
C GLU A 24 -8.81 -13.86 3.68
N THR A 25 -9.11 -12.57 3.57
CA THR A 25 -9.55 -11.95 2.31
C THR A 25 -8.41 -11.81 1.32
N MET A 26 -7.29 -11.21 1.73
CA MET A 26 -6.14 -10.96 0.87
C MET A 26 -5.44 -12.24 0.40
N ALA A 27 -5.54 -13.34 1.14
CA ALA A 27 -5.06 -14.65 0.68
C ALA A 27 -5.73 -15.14 -0.62
N ARG A 28 -6.89 -14.58 -0.99
CA ARG A 28 -7.63 -14.89 -2.21
C ARG A 28 -7.32 -13.92 -3.37
N TYR A 29 -6.65 -12.79 -3.09
CA TYR A 29 -6.39 -11.73 -4.05
C TYR A 29 -5.05 -11.94 -4.76
N ASP A 30 -4.81 -11.17 -5.83
CA ASP A 30 -3.54 -11.23 -6.56
C ASP A 30 -2.40 -10.50 -5.78
N PRO A 31 -1.11 -10.73 -6.14
CA PRO A 31 0.03 -10.14 -5.43
C PRO A 31 0.08 -8.60 -5.41
N SER A 32 -0.76 -7.91 -6.20
CA SER A 32 -0.86 -6.45 -6.18
C SER A 32 -1.74 -5.88 -5.05
N HIS A 33 -2.46 -6.74 -4.31
CA HIS A 33 -3.21 -6.39 -3.09
C HIS A 33 -2.94 -7.44 -2.01
N ASP A 34 -1.70 -7.51 -1.52
CA ASP A 34 -1.29 -8.47 -0.49
C ASP A 34 -1.49 -7.90 0.92
N ALA A 35 -1.55 -8.79 1.92
CA ALA A 35 -1.69 -8.41 3.33
C ALA A 35 -0.57 -7.44 3.79
N TYR A 36 0.61 -7.49 3.17
CA TYR A 36 1.72 -6.62 3.50
C TYR A 36 1.45 -5.16 3.11
N HIS A 37 0.81 -4.91 1.96
CA HIS A 37 0.32 -3.59 1.59
C HIS A 37 -0.59 -3.03 2.68
N VAL A 38 -1.62 -3.78 3.07
CA VAL A 38 -2.58 -3.32 4.07
C VAL A 38 -1.92 -3.02 5.42
N GLN A 39 -0.96 -3.84 5.85
CA GLN A 39 -0.21 -3.59 7.10
C GLN A 39 0.65 -2.33 7.05
N ARG A 40 1.28 -2.02 5.91
CA ARG A 40 2.04 -0.78 5.73
C ARG A 40 1.14 0.45 5.70
N VAL A 41 -0.03 0.35 5.06
CA VAL A 41 -1.07 1.39 5.09
C VAL A 41 -1.53 1.62 6.53
N ARG A 42 -1.90 0.57 7.28
CA ARG A 42 -2.27 0.65 8.70
C ARG A 42 -1.21 1.38 9.54
N LYS A 43 0.04 0.94 9.45
CA LYS A 43 1.15 1.55 10.21
C LYS A 43 1.34 3.02 9.85
N THR A 44 1.27 3.35 8.57
CA THR A 44 1.43 4.72 8.09
C THR A 44 0.25 5.59 8.54
N ALA A 45 -1.00 5.10 8.41
CA ALA A 45 -2.20 5.82 8.80
C ALA A 45 -2.20 6.16 10.29
N LEU A 46 -1.83 5.22 11.16
CA LEU A 46 -1.67 5.45 12.59
C LEU A 46 -0.56 6.47 12.91
N ALA A 47 0.56 6.42 12.19
CA ALA A 47 1.65 7.38 12.36
C ALA A 47 1.21 8.80 11.94
N LEU A 48 0.45 8.92 10.85
CA LEU A 48 -0.12 10.19 10.40
C LEU A 48 -1.12 10.74 11.42
N ALA A 49 -2.05 9.90 11.88
CA ALA A 49 -3.07 10.28 12.86
C ALA A 49 -2.46 10.82 14.16
N ARG A 50 -1.42 10.16 14.69
CA ARG A 50 -0.69 10.59 15.90
C ARG A 50 0.12 11.88 15.70
N ALA A 51 0.46 12.23 14.46
CA ALA A 51 1.24 13.42 14.12
C ALA A 51 0.35 14.64 13.81
N LEU A 52 -0.97 14.50 13.80
CA LEU A 52 -1.89 15.62 13.63
C LEU A 52 -1.98 16.47 14.90
N PRO A 53 -2.27 17.79 14.78
CA PRO A 53 -2.47 18.65 15.95
C PRO A 53 -3.60 18.18 16.88
N THR A 54 -4.64 17.60 16.30
CA THR A 54 -5.74 16.95 17.01
C THR A 54 -5.77 15.50 16.54
N THR A 55 -5.53 14.57 17.46
CA THR A 55 -5.54 13.14 17.17
C THR A 55 -6.97 12.70 16.82
N PRO A 56 -7.22 12.15 15.61
CA PRO A 56 -8.51 11.58 15.26
C PRO A 56 -8.74 10.25 16.00
N ASP A 57 -9.93 9.65 15.87
CA ASP A 57 -10.19 8.35 16.49
C ASP A 57 -9.26 7.28 15.89
N LEU A 58 -8.29 6.81 16.69
CA LEU A 58 -7.27 5.85 16.25
C LEU A 58 -7.86 4.50 15.89
N LEU A 59 -8.94 4.07 16.57
CA LEU A 59 -9.63 2.82 16.25
C LEU A 59 -10.30 2.91 14.89
N VAL A 60 -10.98 4.03 14.61
CA VAL A 60 -11.60 4.26 13.30
C VAL A 60 -10.54 4.25 12.20
N VAL A 61 -9.41 4.94 12.40
CA VAL A 61 -8.29 4.95 11.44
C VAL A 61 -7.74 3.54 11.22
N GLU A 62 -7.51 2.77 12.28
CA GLU A 62 -6.91 1.45 12.21
C GLU A 62 -7.81 0.42 11.53
N ILE A 63 -9.09 0.36 11.92
CA ILE A 63 -10.06 -0.57 11.33
C ILE A 63 -10.33 -0.18 9.87
N ALA A 64 -10.48 1.12 9.56
CA ALA A 64 -10.66 1.56 8.18
C ALA A 64 -9.43 1.21 7.32
N ALA A 65 -8.21 1.41 7.82
CA ALA A 65 -7.00 1.02 7.10
C ALA A 65 -6.87 -0.50 6.91
N LEU A 66 -7.23 -1.31 7.90
CA LEU A 66 -7.22 -2.78 7.77
C LEU A 66 -8.23 -3.30 6.75
N LEU A 67 -9.38 -2.63 6.60
CA LEU A 67 -10.49 -3.12 5.80
C LEU A 67 -10.68 -2.38 4.46
N HIS A 68 -9.88 -1.34 4.15
CA HIS A 68 -10.11 -0.49 2.98
C HIS A 68 -10.14 -1.24 1.64
N ASP A 69 -9.34 -2.31 1.51
CA ASP A 69 -9.23 -3.13 0.30
C ASP A 69 -10.13 -4.38 0.33
N VAL A 70 -10.80 -4.69 1.44
CA VAL A 70 -11.65 -5.90 1.56
C VAL A 70 -12.86 -5.88 0.61
N LEU A 71 -13.31 -4.68 0.23
CA LEU A 71 -14.40 -4.46 -0.73
C LEU A 71 -13.91 -3.91 -2.07
N ASP A 72 -12.68 -4.21 -2.48
CA ASP A 72 -12.21 -3.79 -3.81
C ASP A 72 -13.12 -4.42 -4.88
N LYS A 73 -13.74 -3.53 -5.68
CA LYS A 73 -14.68 -3.84 -6.77
C LYS A 73 -14.14 -4.82 -7.82
N LYS A 74 -12.83 -5.08 -7.82
CA LYS A 74 -12.20 -6.12 -8.65
C LYS A 74 -12.56 -7.54 -8.20
N TYR A 75 -12.85 -7.75 -6.92
CA TYR A 75 -13.00 -9.10 -6.34
C TYR A 75 -14.35 -9.35 -5.67
N VAL A 76 -15.13 -8.31 -5.40
CA VAL A 76 -16.50 -8.40 -4.85
C VAL A 76 -17.53 -8.01 -5.90
N SER A 77 -18.75 -8.54 -5.78
CA SER A 77 -19.83 -8.18 -6.69
C SER A 77 -20.24 -6.70 -6.53
N ALA A 78 -20.83 -6.12 -7.57
CA ALA A 78 -21.34 -4.74 -7.52
C ALA A 78 -22.39 -4.54 -6.42
N ALA A 79 -23.15 -5.59 -6.08
CA ALA A 79 -24.13 -5.56 -5.00
C ALA A 79 -23.44 -5.45 -3.63
N GLU A 80 -22.41 -6.25 -3.37
CA GLU A 80 -21.65 -6.23 -2.11
C GLU A 80 -20.89 -4.91 -1.93
N ALA A 81 -20.31 -4.37 -3.01
CA ALA A 81 -19.61 -3.09 -2.97
C ALA A 81 -20.54 -1.88 -2.81
N SER A 82 -21.85 -2.03 -3.05
CA SER A 82 -22.81 -0.92 -3.02
C SER A 82 -23.26 -0.52 -1.62
N ASP A 83 -23.15 -1.43 -0.65
CA ASP A 83 -23.49 -1.17 0.75
C ASP A 83 -22.41 -1.72 1.70
N PRO A 84 -21.28 -0.99 1.84
CA PRO A 84 -20.22 -1.38 2.75
C PRO A 84 -20.69 -1.55 4.20
N TYR A 85 -21.69 -0.78 4.65
CA TYR A 85 -22.18 -0.87 6.01
C TYR A 85 -22.87 -2.20 6.27
N SER A 86 -23.80 -2.60 5.41
CA SER A 86 -24.48 -3.89 5.54
C SER A 86 -23.50 -5.07 5.41
N PHE A 87 -22.48 -4.95 4.55
CA PHE A 87 -21.44 -5.96 4.41
C PHE A 87 -20.63 -6.17 5.70
N PHE A 88 -20.22 -5.09 6.38
CA PHE A 88 -19.43 -5.18 7.60
C PHE A 88 -20.26 -5.28 8.89
N LEU A 89 -21.59 -5.16 8.82
CA LEU A 89 -22.46 -5.25 9.99
C LEU A 89 -22.30 -6.57 10.77
N PRO A 90 -22.19 -7.77 10.14
CA PRO A 90 -21.91 -9.01 10.86
C PRO A 90 -20.56 -8.98 11.57
N PHE A 91 -19.54 -8.36 10.97
CA PHE A 91 -18.21 -8.19 11.57
C PHE A 91 -18.30 -7.33 12.85
N PHE A 92 -18.93 -6.16 12.78
CA PHE A 92 -19.06 -5.27 13.94
C PHE A 92 -19.90 -5.91 15.05
N THR A 93 -20.98 -6.60 14.70
CA THR A 93 -21.85 -7.30 15.67
C THR A 93 -21.09 -8.43 16.37
N SER A 94 -20.32 -9.22 15.62
CA SER A 94 -19.50 -10.29 16.19
C SER A 94 -18.39 -9.75 17.08
N ALA A 95 -17.72 -8.66 16.69
CA ALA A 95 -16.69 -8.03 17.51
C ALA A 95 -17.24 -7.56 18.87
N ALA A 96 -18.43 -6.94 18.89
CA ALA A 96 -19.10 -6.52 20.11
C ALA A 96 -19.47 -7.71 21.01
N GLN A 97 -20.01 -8.79 20.44
CA GLN A 97 -20.35 -10.01 21.17
C GLN A 97 -19.14 -10.70 21.80
N ASN A 98 -17.96 -10.54 21.20
CA ASN A 98 -16.70 -11.11 21.67
C ASN A 98 -15.94 -10.20 22.65
N GLY A 99 -16.58 -9.16 23.18
CA GLY A 99 -16.00 -8.26 24.19
C GLY A 99 -15.28 -7.02 23.62
N GLY A 100 -15.42 -6.76 22.32
CA GLY A 100 -15.04 -5.50 21.71
C GLY A 100 -16.04 -4.37 22.00
N PRO A 101 -15.68 -3.10 21.71
CA PRO A 101 -16.61 -1.99 21.78
C PRO A 101 -17.77 -2.17 20.79
N ASP A 102 -18.96 -1.72 21.17
CA ASP A 102 -20.12 -1.71 20.29
C ASP A 102 -20.06 -0.52 19.32
N LEU A 103 -19.31 -0.73 18.23
CA LEU A 103 -19.11 0.26 17.18
C LEU A 103 -20.40 0.59 16.41
N VAL A 104 -21.42 -0.28 16.48
CA VAL A 104 -22.71 -0.04 15.82
C VAL A 104 -23.48 1.01 16.60
N SER A 105 -23.60 0.83 17.91
CA SER A 105 -24.34 1.75 18.78
C SER A 105 -23.67 3.10 18.95
N ASP A 106 -22.32 3.16 19.01
CA ASP A 106 -21.58 4.42 19.15
C ASP A 106 -21.41 5.20 17.82
N GLY A 107 -21.84 4.61 16.70
CA GLY A 107 -21.81 5.22 15.37
C GLY A 107 -20.49 5.09 14.61
N ARG A 108 -19.42 4.59 15.23
CA ARG A 108 -18.11 4.44 14.57
C ARG A 108 -18.14 3.45 13.42
N ALA A 109 -18.99 2.42 13.46
CA ALA A 109 -19.20 1.48 12.35
C ALA A 109 -19.59 2.21 11.05
N ARG A 110 -20.48 3.21 11.13
CA ARG A 110 -20.87 4.03 9.96
C ARG A 110 -19.76 4.93 9.48
N LEU A 111 -18.97 5.49 10.41
CA LEU A 111 -17.83 6.32 10.06
C LEU A 111 -16.75 5.47 9.35
N ILE A 112 -16.40 4.31 9.90
CA ILE A 112 -15.44 3.37 9.33
C ILE A 112 -15.85 2.98 7.91
N THR A 113 -17.10 2.57 7.70
CA THR A 113 -17.57 2.14 6.37
C THR A 113 -17.58 3.29 5.37
N ARG A 114 -17.94 4.50 5.81
CA ARG A 114 -17.87 5.72 4.99
C ARG A 114 -16.43 6.09 4.63
N VAL A 115 -15.48 5.92 5.55
CA VAL A 115 -14.05 6.11 5.25
C VAL A 115 -13.62 5.12 4.17
N ILE A 116 -13.87 3.81 4.38
CA ILE A 116 -13.52 2.72 3.45
C ILE A 116 -14.01 3.03 2.03
N GLU A 117 -15.28 3.40 1.87
CA GLU A 117 -15.87 3.72 0.56
C GLU A 117 -15.12 4.86 -0.17
N ASN A 118 -14.53 5.79 0.58
CA ASN A 118 -13.94 7.01 0.09
C ASN A 118 -12.40 7.00 0.05
N VAL A 119 -11.73 5.91 0.44
CA VAL A 119 -10.26 5.83 0.39
C VAL A 119 -9.74 5.90 -1.05
N SER A 120 -10.36 5.12 -1.95
CA SER A 120 -9.83 4.90 -3.30
C SER A 120 -9.75 6.19 -4.14
N TRP A 121 -8.62 6.31 -4.86
CA TRP A 121 -8.39 7.38 -5.84
C TRP A 121 -9.50 7.51 -6.89
N THR A 122 -9.96 6.37 -7.42
CA THR A 122 -10.96 6.35 -8.48
C THR A 122 -12.29 6.89 -7.98
N THR A 123 -12.65 6.55 -6.74
CA THR A 123 -13.82 7.09 -6.05
C THR A 123 -13.71 8.60 -5.85
N GLU A 124 -12.58 9.11 -5.34
CA GLU A 124 -12.38 10.56 -5.18
C GLU A 124 -12.51 11.30 -6.52
N LYS A 125 -11.87 10.80 -7.59
CA LYS A 125 -11.94 11.44 -8.91
C LYS A 125 -13.38 11.48 -9.43
N ALA A 126 -14.13 10.38 -9.30
CA ALA A 126 -15.52 10.30 -9.71
C ALA A 126 -16.42 11.24 -8.90
N LEU A 127 -16.25 11.30 -7.58
CA LEU A 127 -16.99 12.19 -6.68
C LEU A 127 -16.78 13.66 -7.02
N ARG A 128 -15.52 14.07 -7.26
CA ARG A 128 -15.19 15.44 -7.67
C ARG A 128 -15.78 15.77 -9.04
N ALA A 129 -15.68 14.87 -10.01
CA ALA A 129 -16.21 15.10 -11.36
C ALA A 129 -17.73 15.30 -11.39
N ARG A 130 -18.47 14.58 -10.52
CA ARG A 130 -19.93 14.69 -10.41
C ARG A 130 -20.41 15.74 -9.39
N GLY A 131 -19.51 16.52 -8.79
CA GLY A 131 -19.87 17.53 -7.77
C GLY A 131 -20.39 16.97 -6.45
N ALA A 132 -20.17 15.68 -6.17
CA ALA A 132 -20.59 15.02 -4.93
C ALA A 132 -19.50 15.01 -3.84
N TRP A 133 -18.34 15.58 -4.13
CA TRP A 133 -17.33 15.89 -3.12
C TRP A 133 -17.79 17.11 -2.31
N GLY A 134 -17.79 16.99 -0.98
CA GLY A 134 -18.32 18.03 -0.09
C GLY A 134 -17.62 18.07 1.26
N ALA A 135 -18.05 18.99 2.12
CA ALA A 135 -17.38 19.40 3.36
C ALA A 135 -16.81 18.24 4.20
N TRP A 136 -17.59 17.18 4.43
CA TRP A 136 -17.12 16.02 5.19
C TRP A 136 -15.83 15.39 4.63
N HIS A 137 -15.67 15.33 3.30
CA HIS A 137 -14.46 14.78 2.68
C HIS A 137 -13.22 15.67 2.86
N ASP A 138 -13.43 16.97 3.05
CA ASP A 138 -12.40 17.97 3.26
C ASP A 138 -12.07 18.17 4.75
N GLU A 139 -12.93 17.71 5.66
CA GLU A 139 -12.78 17.90 7.11
C GLU A 139 -12.47 16.61 7.89
N CYS A 140 -12.86 15.44 7.37
CA CYS A 140 -12.67 14.16 8.06
C CYS A 140 -11.19 13.75 8.11
N SER A 141 -10.60 13.88 9.30
CA SER A 141 -9.18 13.59 9.54
C SER A 141 -8.86 12.09 9.43
N GLU A 142 -9.80 11.22 9.81
CA GLU A 142 -9.68 9.77 9.68
C GLU A 142 -9.52 9.38 8.20
N LEU A 143 -10.40 9.90 7.34
CA LEU A 143 -10.32 9.69 5.89
C LEU A 143 -8.98 10.16 5.34
N HIS A 144 -8.53 11.34 5.75
CA HIS A 144 -7.28 11.92 5.25
C HIS A 144 -6.07 11.06 5.64
N CYS A 145 -6.03 10.55 6.86
CA CYS A 145 -4.95 9.68 7.33
C CYS A 145 -4.88 8.39 6.50
N VAL A 146 -6.03 7.74 6.25
CA VAL A 146 -6.06 6.48 5.49
C VAL A 146 -5.76 6.72 4.01
N GLN A 147 -6.33 7.77 3.40
CA GLN A 147 -6.03 8.11 2.00
C GLN A 147 -4.57 8.47 1.77
N ASP A 148 -3.98 9.28 2.65
CA ASP A 148 -2.58 9.64 2.54
C ASP A 148 -1.69 8.40 2.73
N ALA A 149 -2.01 7.53 3.69
CA ALA A 149 -1.26 6.30 3.91
C ALA A 149 -1.26 5.35 2.69
N ASP A 150 -2.42 5.13 2.08
CA ASP A 150 -2.57 4.32 0.87
C ASP A 150 -1.75 4.91 -0.29
N ARG A 151 -1.91 6.21 -0.54
CA ARG A 151 -1.14 6.94 -1.58
C ARG A 151 0.36 6.92 -1.32
N LEU A 152 0.76 7.04 -0.06
CA LEU A 152 2.15 7.02 0.35
C LEU A 152 2.76 5.64 0.06
N ASP A 153 2.05 4.55 0.31
CA ASP A 153 2.51 3.19 -0.01
C ASP A 153 2.75 3.01 -1.52
N ALA A 154 1.89 3.61 -2.36
CA ALA A 154 2.06 3.60 -3.81
C ALA A 154 3.32 4.33 -4.31
N ILE A 155 3.84 5.31 -3.56
CA ILE A 155 5.10 6.02 -3.86
C ILE A 155 6.30 5.50 -3.06
N GLY A 156 6.09 4.48 -2.22
CA GLY A 156 7.06 4.02 -1.22
C GLY A 156 8.23 3.26 -1.81
N ALA A 157 9.40 3.91 -1.84
CA ALA A 157 10.73 3.31 -1.95
C ALA A 157 11.22 2.75 -0.59
N PHE A 158 10.31 2.21 0.24
CA PHE A 158 10.56 2.01 1.68
C PHE A 158 11.76 1.11 1.99
N ASP A 159 12.19 0.30 1.02
CA ASP A 159 13.33 -0.60 1.17
C ASP A 159 14.54 -0.25 0.30
N LEU A 160 14.52 0.81 -0.54
CA LEU A 160 15.67 1.12 -1.41
C LEU A 160 17.01 1.25 -0.63
N PRO A 161 17.06 1.94 0.53
CA PRO A 161 18.30 2.08 1.29
C PRO A 161 18.73 0.81 2.04
N SER A 162 17.79 -0.05 2.44
CA SER A 162 18.10 -1.30 3.16
C SER A 162 18.39 -2.47 2.22
N PHE A 163 18.00 -2.36 0.95
CA PHE A 163 18.12 -3.41 -0.05
C PHE A 163 19.47 -3.39 -0.79
N LEU A 164 20.27 -2.31 -0.66
CA LEU A 164 21.41 -2.08 -1.56
C LEU A 164 22.64 -1.52 -0.85
N PRO A 165 23.85 -2.05 -1.14
CA PRO A 165 25.09 -1.45 -0.70
C PRO A 165 25.25 -0.05 -1.33
N SER A 166 25.91 0.85 -0.60
CA SER A 166 26.01 2.29 -0.87
C SER A 166 26.61 2.71 -2.22
N GLU A 167 27.02 1.76 -3.06
CA GLU A 167 27.75 2.03 -4.31
C GLU A 167 27.10 1.45 -5.58
N SER A 168 25.89 0.87 -5.50
CA SER A 168 25.25 0.25 -6.68
C SER A 168 24.26 1.18 -7.38
N ASN A 169 24.54 1.52 -8.65
CA ASN A 169 23.66 2.30 -9.51
C ASN A 169 22.51 1.40 -10.03
N ILE A 170 21.34 1.45 -9.39
CA ILE A 170 20.24 0.48 -9.63
C ILE A 170 19.67 0.59 -11.05
N ILE A 171 19.81 1.75 -11.71
CA ILE A 171 19.47 1.90 -13.13
C ILE A 171 20.28 0.89 -13.97
N GLU A 172 21.55 0.69 -13.65
CA GLU A 172 22.41 -0.28 -14.34
C GLU A 172 22.03 -1.72 -14.00
N VAL A 173 21.63 -2.00 -12.76
CA VAL A 173 21.17 -3.35 -12.32
C VAL A 173 19.82 -3.72 -12.94
N LEU A 174 18.84 -2.80 -12.95
CA LEU A 174 17.50 -3.02 -13.52
C LEU A 174 17.48 -2.96 -15.06
N LEU A 175 18.42 -2.24 -15.68
CA LEU A 175 18.55 -2.14 -17.14
C LEU A 175 19.61 -3.08 -17.73
N SER A 176 20.35 -3.83 -16.91
CA SER A 176 21.31 -4.81 -17.40
C SER A 176 20.59 -5.94 -18.16
N PRO A 177 21.00 -6.24 -19.42
CA PRO A 177 20.53 -7.44 -20.14
C PRO A 177 20.79 -8.74 -19.36
N SER A 178 21.73 -8.69 -18.41
CA SER A 178 22.18 -9.80 -17.58
C SER A 178 21.47 -9.88 -16.22
N CYS A 179 20.43 -9.06 -15.96
CA CYS A 179 19.62 -9.20 -14.74
C CYS A 179 18.80 -10.50 -14.80
N SER A 180 19.48 -11.60 -14.51
CA SER A 180 19.00 -12.98 -14.53
C SER A 180 18.12 -13.33 -13.34
N MET A 181 17.93 -12.41 -12.38
CA MET A 181 17.18 -12.65 -11.14
C MET A 181 15.72 -13.09 -11.35
N LEU A 182 15.13 -12.91 -12.54
CA LEU A 182 13.72 -13.21 -12.76
C LEU A 182 13.39 -13.92 -14.08
N ARG A 183 14.39 -14.49 -14.79
CA ARG A 183 14.17 -15.13 -16.09
C ARG A 183 13.89 -16.63 -16.07
N ASP A 184 14.02 -17.33 -14.94
CA ASP A 184 13.83 -18.79 -14.95
C ASP A 184 12.45 -19.23 -14.44
N ARG A 185 11.46 -19.26 -15.35
CA ARG A 185 10.11 -19.81 -15.12
C ARG A 185 10.08 -21.34 -14.96
N ARG A 186 11.20 -22.07 -14.88
CA ARG A 186 11.22 -23.55 -14.97
C ARG A 186 12.12 -24.30 -13.97
N ARG A 187 12.30 -23.81 -12.74
CA ARG A 187 12.92 -24.60 -11.64
C ARG A 187 12.21 -24.42 -10.29
N ILE A 188 10.97 -24.92 -10.16
CA ILE A 188 10.37 -25.23 -8.84
C ILE A 188 10.02 -26.73 -8.72
N THR A 189 10.33 -27.56 -9.71
CA THR A 189 10.14 -29.01 -9.62
C THR A 189 11.39 -29.74 -10.11
N HIS A 190 12.08 -30.42 -9.18
CA HIS A 190 13.23 -31.31 -9.34
C HIS A 190 14.63 -30.67 -9.47
N LEU A 191 15.42 -30.78 -8.41
CA LEU A 191 16.89 -30.72 -8.45
C LEU A 191 17.45 -32.15 -8.58
N PRO A 192 18.29 -32.46 -9.57
CA PRO A 192 19.27 -33.54 -9.47
C PRO A 192 20.62 -32.99 -8.94
N PRO A 193 21.46 -33.85 -8.33
CA PRO A 193 22.66 -33.40 -7.64
C PRO A 193 23.85 -33.17 -8.59
N SER A 194 24.71 -32.23 -8.18
CA SER A 194 26.13 -32.06 -8.52
C SER A 194 26.54 -31.74 -9.97
N SER A 195 27.04 -30.51 -10.18
CA SER A 195 28.17 -30.18 -11.08
C SER A 195 28.74 -28.78 -10.73
N PRO A 196 30.03 -28.51 -11.03
CA PRO A 196 30.90 -27.70 -10.18
C PRO A 196 30.85 -26.18 -10.47
N ILE A 197 31.10 -25.41 -9.42
CA ILE A 197 31.07 -23.94 -9.37
C ILE A 197 32.36 -23.36 -9.99
N HIS A 198 32.21 -22.40 -10.90
CA HIS A 198 33.30 -21.57 -11.43
C HIS A 198 33.73 -20.52 -10.37
N PRO A 199 35.02 -20.28 -10.12
CA PRO A 199 35.49 -19.65 -8.87
C PRO A 199 35.32 -18.13 -8.72
N ASP A 200 34.68 -17.42 -9.66
CA ASP A 200 34.66 -15.93 -9.66
C ASP A 200 33.28 -15.28 -9.60
N LEU A 201 32.25 -16.01 -9.17
CA LEU A 201 30.97 -15.43 -8.81
C LEU A 201 30.74 -15.64 -7.32
N THR A 202 31.07 -14.65 -6.50
CA THR A 202 30.52 -14.59 -5.16
C THR A 202 28.99 -14.58 -5.28
N PRO A 203 28.28 -15.56 -4.70
CA PRO A 203 26.83 -15.57 -4.78
C PRO A 203 26.36 -14.33 -4.03
N TYR A 204 25.74 -13.40 -4.76
CA TYR A 204 24.94 -12.34 -4.16
C TYR A 204 24.05 -13.01 -3.12
N THR A 205 24.32 -12.70 -1.85
CA THR A 205 23.61 -13.28 -0.73
C THR A 205 22.15 -12.96 -0.93
N ALA A 206 21.31 -13.97 -1.12
CA ALA A 206 19.87 -13.80 -1.12
C ALA A 206 19.50 -13.31 0.28
N ILE A 207 19.36 -11.99 0.44
CA ILE A 207 18.87 -11.40 1.67
C ILE A 207 17.39 -11.77 1.73
N HIS A 208 17.08 -12.80 2.51
CA HIS A 208 15.72 -13.17 2.87
C HIS A 208 15.11 -12.07 3.73
N THR A 209 14.55 -11.03 3.09
CA THR A 209 13.58 -10.18 3.76
C THR A 209 12.24 -10.91 3.76
N ASN A 210 11.67 -11.19 4.94
CA ASN A 210 10.33 -11.76 5.08
C ASN A 210 9.20 -10.79 4.65
N ALA A 211 9.51 -9.71 3.92
CA ALA A 211 8.55 -8.72 3.43
C ALA A 211 8.70 -8.55 1.90
N PRO A 212 7.59 -8.49 1.14
CA PRO A 212 7.63 -8.33 -0.31
C PRO A 212 8.06 -6.90 -0.71
N PRO A 213 8.63 -6.74 -1.92
CA PRO A 213 9.15 -5.46 -2.40
C PRO A 213 8.04 -4.39 -2.55
N THR A 214 8.40 -3.12 -2.28
CA THR A 214 7.50 -1.95 -2.34
C THR A 214 7.85 -0.98 -3.48
N GLY A 215 6.91 -0.11 -3.86
CA GLY A 215 7.12 0.96 -4.85
C GLY A 215 7.83 0.50 -6.12
N ILE A 216 9.00 1.09 -6.40
CA ILE A 216 9.80 0.84 -7.62
C ILE A 216 10.11 -0.64 -7.82
N LEU A 217 10.49 -1.36 -6.76
CA LEU A 217 10.79 -2.79 -6.84
C LEU A 217 9.52 -3.64 -7.05
N ARG A 218 8.38 -3.23 -6.46
CA ARG A 218 7.09 -3.88 -6.70
C ARG A 218 6.65 -3.77 -8.15
N CYS A 219 6.79 -2.58 -8.71
CA CYS A 219 6.41 -2.34 -10.09
C CYS A 219 7.44 -2.93 -11.06
N ALA A 220 8.71 -3.07 -10.67
CA ALA A 220 9.68 -3.84 -11.44
C ALA A 220 9.28 -5.33 -11.48
N ALA A 221 8.94 -5.92 -10.33
CA ALA A 221 8.44 -7.29 -10.24
C ALA A 221 7.15 -7.48 -11.06
N PHE A 222 6.18 -6.57 -10.96
CA PHE A 222 4.96 -6.59 -11.77
C PHE A 222 5.26 -6.47 -13.27
N SER A 223 6.16 -5.58 -13.66
CA SER A 223 6.55 -5.39 -15.07
C SER A 223 7.17 -6.65 -15.66
N CYS A 224 7.96 -7.40 -14.87
CA CYS A 224 8.48 -8.70 -15.27
C CYS A 224 7.37 -9.75 -15.47
N VAL A 225 6.34 -9.74 -14.62
CA VAL A 225 5.20 -10.69 -14.74
C VAL A 225 4.30 -10.33 -15.93
N SER A 226 4.06 -9.04 -16.16
CA SER A 226 3.18 -8.52 -17.20
C SER A 226 3.87 -8.26 -18.54
N ASN A 227 5.15 -8.60 -18.68
CA ASN A 227 5.97 -8.35 -19.87
C ASN A 227 5.94 -6.87 -20.32
N ARG A 228 5.91 -5.95 -19.35
CA ARG A 228 5.93 -4.50 -19.57
C ARG A 228 7.39 -4.00 -19.49
N PRO A 229 7.82 -3.05 -20.33
CA PRO A 229 9.18 -2.52 -20.28
C PRO A 229 9.39 -1.67 -19.01
N LEU A 230 10.55 -1.84 -18.37
CA LEU A 230 10.93 -1.03 -17.21
C LEU A 230 11.22 0.43 -17.59
N HIS A 231 11.88 0.63 -18.74
CA HIS A 231 12.22 1.94 -19.29
C HIS A 231 12.01 1.92 -20.81
N THR A 232 11.48 3.02 -21.34
CA THR A 232 11.44 3.30 -22.78
C THR A 232 11.96 4.72 -23.00
N PRO A 233 12.69 4.99 -24.09
CA PRO A 233 13.08 6.35 -24.45
C PRO A 233 11.84 7.25 -24.58
N PRO A 234 11.93 8.53 -24.19
CA PRO A 234 10.83 9.47 -24.38
C PRO A 234 10.41 9.50 -25.86
N ALA A 235 9.11 9.30 -26.13
CA ALA A 235 8.50 9.32 -27.47
C ALA A 235 8.77 8.13 -28.42
N ASP A 236 9.11 6.94 -27.91
CA ASP A 236 9.12 5.71 -28.75
C ASP A 236 7.69 5.33 -29.21
N PRO A 237 7.37 5.37 -30.52
CA PRO A 237 6.04 5.06 -31.04
C PRO A 237 5.62 3.59 -30.87
N ARG A 238 6.56 2.69 -30.57
CA ARG A 238 6.32 1.23 -30.48
C ARG A 238 5.91 0.80 -29.08
N GLN A 239 6.27 1.58 -28.05
CA GLN A 239 5.99 1.27 -26.64
C GLN A 239 5.71 2.57 -25.87
N PRO A 240 4.46 3.08 -25.93
CA PRO A 240 4.11 4.41 -25.45
C PRO A 240 4.18 4.57 -23.92
N GLU A 241 4.27 3.46 -23.16
CA GLU A 241 4.36 3.53 -21.71
C GLU A 241 5.40 2.57 -21.13
N SER A 242 6.26 3.09 -20.24
CA SER A 242 7.17 2.29 -19.40
C SER A 242 6.74 2.31 -17.94
N ALA A 243 7.27 1.38 -17.14
CA ALA A 243 7.10 1.41 -15.69
C ALA A 243 7.64 2.71 -15.08
N LEU A 244 8.78 3.20 -15.59
CA LEU A 244 9.39 4.46 -15.15
C LEU A 244 8.50 5.68 -15.45
N GLN A 245 7.93 5.76 -16.65
CA GLN A 245 7.01 6.85 -17.00
C GLN A 245 5.73 6.81 -16.14
N HIS A 246 5.17 5.61 -15.94
CA HIS A 246 4.02 5.40 -15.04
C HIS A 246 4.31 5.81 -13.60
N PHE A 247 5.55 5.58 -13.12
CA PHE A 247 6.00 6.10 -11.84
C PHE A 247 6.09 7.61 -11.84
N HIS A 248 6.76 8.21 -12.82
CA HIS A 248 6.93 9.64 -12.89
C HIS A 248 5.58 10.35 -12.85
N ASP A 249 4.62 9.88 -13.64
CA ASP A 249 3.27 10.43 -13.69
C ASP A 249 2.55 10.23 -12.36
N LYS A 250 2.57 9.02 -11.76
CA LYS A 250 1.96 8.81 -10.44
C LYS A 250 2.61 9.65 -9.34
N LEU A 251 3.93 9.76 -9.31
CA LEU A 251 4.70 10.46 -8.27
C LEU A 251 4.44 11.96 -8.30
N VAL A 252 4.35 12.56 -9.49
CA VAL A 252 4.03 13.99 -9.66
C VAL A 252 2.61 14.28 -9.15
N HIS A 253 1.65 13.42 -9.45
CA HIS A 253 0.25 13.65 -9.10
C HIS A 253 -0.09 13.33 -7.63
N ILE A 254 0.63 12.41 -6.98
CA ILE A 254 0.34 11.99 -5.60
C ILE A 254 0.77 13.06 -4.59
N ARG A 255 1.98 13.64 -4.73
CA ARG A 255 2.54 14.64 -3.80
C ARG A 255 1.58 15.82 -3.58
N GLY A 256 1.03 16.38 -4.66
CA GLY A 256 0.14 17.54 -4.61
C GLY A 256 -1.26 17.27 -4.04
N ARG A 257 -1.57 16.01 -3.72
CA ARG A 257 -2.91 15.58 -3.30
C ARG A 257 -2.93 14.91 -1.94
N LEU A 258 -1.80 14.91 -1.22
CA LEU A 258 -1.75 14.49 0.17
C LEU A 258 -2.41 15.57 1.05
N LYS A 259 -3.34 15.12 1.89
CA LYS A 259 -4.28 15.98 2.62
C LYS A 259 -3.73 16.42 3.97
N THR A 260 -3.06 15.52 4.68
CA THR A 260 -2.46 15.81 5.98
C THR A 260 -1.11 16.53 5.82
N VAL A 261 -0.80 17.43 6.75
CA VAL A 261 0.53 18.07 6.83
C VAL A 261 1.65 17.01 6.97
N PRO A 262 1.58 16.05 7.92
CA PRO A 262 2.60 14.99 8.01
C PRO A 262 2.66 14.12 6.76
N GLY A 263 1.52 13.86 6.10
CA GLY A 263 1.46 13.14 4.84
C GLY A 263 2.23 13.86 3.74
N ARG A 264 1.98 15.16 3.54
CA ARG A 264 2.76 15.99 2.59
C ARG A 264 4.26 15.97 2.87
N GLN A 265 4.67 16.10 4.14
CA GLN A 265 6.09 16.03 4.53
C GLN A 265 6.70 14.66 4.22
N MET A 266 5.98 13.58 4.50
CA MET A 266 6.43 12.22 4.20
C MET A 266 6.50 11.97 2.69
N GLY A 267 5.50 12.46 1.95
CA GLY A 267 5.45 12.37 0.49
C GLY A 267 6.58 13.14 -0.18
N GLU A 268 6.94 14.31 0.35
CA GLU A 268 8.11 15.08 -0.09
C GLU A 268 9.39 14.26 0.04
N LYS A 269 9.64 13.69 1.21
CA LYS A 269 10.84 12.87 1.47
C LYS A 269 10.90 11.67 0.51
N ARG A 270 9.79 10.95 0.33
CA ARG A 270 9.72 9.82 -0.60
C ARG A 270 9.94 10.26 -2.05
N HIS A 271 9.35 11.38 -2.46
CA HIS A 271 9.54 11.95 -3.78
C HIS A 271 11.00 12.33 -4.04
N GLN A 272 11.69 12.92 -3.06
CA GLN A 272 13.12 13.24 -3.17
C GLN A 272 13.97 11.99 -3.36
N VAL A 273 13.73 10.93 -2.58
CA VAL A 273 14.43 9.64 -2.74
C VAL A 273 14.24 9.08 -4.16
N VAL A 274 13.00 9.07 -4.66
CA VAL A 274 12.73 8.57 -6.02
C VAL A 274 13.35 9.49 -7.08
N ARG A 275 13.33 10.81 -6.88
CA ARG A 275 13.96 11.75 -7.81
C ARG A 275 15.47 11.57 -7.86
N SER A 276 16.14 11.49 -6.71
CA SER A 276 17.57 11.20 -6.61
C SER A 276 17.93 9.86 -7.23
N PHE A 277 16.99 8.91 -7.18
CA PHE A 277 17.15 7.62 -7.83
C PHE A 277 17.08 7.70 -9.36
N ILE A 278 16.07 8.40 -9.90
CA ILE A 278 15.83 8.49 -11.35
C ILE A 278 16.83 9.45 -12.02
N CYS A 279 17.29 10.46 -11.30
CA CYS A 279 18.24 11.47 -11.78
C CYS A 279 19.32 11.69 -10.71
N PRO A 280 20.36 10.82 -10.68
CA PRO A 280 21.49 11.00 -9.76
C PRO A 280 22.18 12.35 -10.04
N PRO A 281 22.62 13.09 -9.01
CA PRO A 281 23.48 14.25 -9.23
C PRO A 281 24.77 13.80 -9.95
N LEU A 282 25.16 14.56 -10.97
CA LEU A 282 26.41 14.41 -11.72
C LEU A 282 27.64 14.66 -10.84
#